data_AF-A0A0D6JI58-F1
#
_entry.id   AF-A0A0D6JI58-F1
#
_cell.length_a   1.000
_cell.length_b   1.000
_cell.length_c   1.000
_cell.angle_alpha   90.00
_cell.angle_beta   90.00
_cell.angle_gamma   90.00
#
_symmetry.space_group_name_H-M   'P 1'
#
loop_
_entity.id
_entity.type
_entity.pdbx_description
1 polymer ?
#
loop_
_entity_poly.entity_id
_entity_poly.type
_entity_poly.pdbx_seq_one_letter_code
_entity_poly.pdbx_strand_id
1 'polypeptide(L)'
;MLGYLVLVILQIIAAWFGMPKVMSYIPSNLGSLATAAIEAAIYALIVWIIGVLFSFVLKDVRMPGTPTLATALVGALIGAAIVVFLPAFGVSIPRAINPQFIPLAGAILGYLARR
;
A
#
# COMPACT_ATOMS: atom_id res chain seq x y z
N MET A 1 20.93 -5.22 -3.51
CA MET A 1 19.69 -5.84 -2.97
C MET A 1 19.31 -5.33 -1.58
N LEU A 2 20.28 -5.07 -0.69
CA LEU A 2 20.01 -4.54 0.66
C LEU A 2 19.19 -3.24 0.64
N GLY A 3 19.49 -2.29 -0.28
CA GLY A 3 18.72 -1.05 -0.42
C GLY A 3 17.23 -1.27 -0.69
N TYR A 4 16.87 -2.29 -1.48
CA TYR A 4 15.47 -2.62 -1.75
C TYR A 4 14.76 -3.25 -0.55
N LEU A 5 15.47 -4.04 0.26
CA LEU A 5 14.95 -4.58 1.51
C LEU A 5 14.65 -3.44 2.50
N VAL A 6 15.60 -2.51 2.64
CA VAL A 6 15.43 -1.31 3.47
C VAL A 6 14.27 -0.46 2.94
N LEU A 7 14.14 -0.30 1.63
CA LEU A 7 13.03 0.43 1.02
C LEU A 7 11.66 -0.18 1.38
N VAL A 8 11.53 -1.51 1.27
CA VAL A 8 10.27 -2.19 1.61
C VAL A 8 9.92 -2.00 3.09
N ILE A 9 10.91 -2.11 3.98
CA ILE A 9 10.69 -1.86 5.42
C ILE A 9 10.22 -0.42 5.64
N LEU A 10 10.85 0.56 4.99
CA LEU A 10 10.46 1.96 5.09
C LEU A 10 9.07 2.23 4.53
N GLN A 11 8.69 1.59 3.41
CA GLN A 11 7.34 1.68 2.85
C GLN A 11 6.29 1.14 3.82
N ILE A 12 6.57 0.01 4.50
CA ILE A 12 5.68 -0.55 5.52
C ILE A 12 5.56 0.41 6.71
N ILE A 13 6.68 0.91 7.25
CA ILE A 13 6.68 1.85 8.38
C ILE A 13 5.90 3.12 8.03
N ALA A 14 6.20 3.72 6.88
CA ALA A 14 5.55 4.94 6.44
C ALA A 14 4.06 4.74 6.18
N ALA A 15 3.64 3.61 5.61
CA ALA A 15 2.23 3.28 5.44
C ALA A 15 1.53 3.06 6.78
N TRP A 16 2.17 2.36 7.73
CA TRP A 16 1.62 2.08 9.04
C TRP A 16 1.30 3.36 9.83
N PHE A 17 2.20 4.34 9.80
CA PHE A 17 2.00 5.61 10.51
C PHE A 17 1.28 6.67 9.67
N GLY A 18 1.46 6.66 8.36
CA GLY A 18 0.88 7.65 7.44
C GLY A 18 -0.60 7.41 7.19
N MET A 19 -1.01 6.15 7.05
CA MET A 19 -2.39 5.80 6.70
C MET A 19 -3.43 6.34 7.71
N PRO A 20 -3.29 6.13 9.05
CA PRO A 20 -4.27 6.62 10.01
C PRO A 20 -4.38 8.15 10.02
N LYS A 21 -3.26 8.85 9.75
CA LYS A 21 -3.23 10.31 9.67
C LYS A 21 -3.98 10.82 8.43
N VAL A 22 -3.77 10.21 7.27
CA VAL A 22 -4.47 10.62 6.04
C VAL A 22 -5.96 10.31 6.13
N MET A 23 -6.33 9.13 6.64
CA MET A 23 -7.73 8.74 6.81
C MET A 23 -8.50 9.62 7.80
N SER A 24 -7.82 10.28 8.74
CA SER A 24 -8.48 11.21 9.68
C SER A 24 -9.07 12.46 9.00
N TYR A 25 -8.60 12.80 7.79
CA TYR A 25 -9.11 13.92 7.01
C TYR A 25 -10.30 13.54 6.11
N ILE A 26 -10.65 12.26 6.05
CA ILE A 26 -11.63 11.73 5.09
C ILE A 26 -12.93 11.42 5.84
N PRO A 27 -14.09 11.92 5.36
CA PRO A 27 -15.36 11.63 6.01
C PRO A 27 -15.64 10.12 6.02
N SER A 28 -15.91 9.57 7.21
CA SER A 28 -16.19 8.14 7.44
C SER A 28 -17.56 7.67 6.94
N ASN A 29 -18.34 8.57 6.37
CA ASN A 29 -19.71 8.41 5.88
C ASN A 29 -19.77 8.03 4.38
N LEU A 30 -18.62 7.71 3.79
CA LEU A 30 -18.52 7.10 2.47
C LEU A 30 -18.83 5.59 2.61
N GLY A 31 -19.63 5.02 1.70
CA GLY A 31 -19.95 3.59 1.73
C GLY A 31 -18.70 2.69 1.66
N SER A 32 -18.83 1.43 2.11
CA SER A 32 -17.70 0.49 2.30
C SER A 32 -16.80 0.31 1.08
N LEU A 33 -17.37 0.39 -0.14
CA LEU A 33 -16.63 0.31 -1.40
C LEU A 33 -15.78 1.56 -1.66
N ALA A 34 -16.36 2.74 -1.42
CA ALA A 34 -15.67 4.01 -1.63
C ALA A 34 -14.53 4.19 -0.62
N THR A 35 -14.75 3.82 0.65
CA THR A 35 -13.70 3.85 1.66
C THR A 35 -12.55 2.90 1.30
N ALA A 36 -12.84 1.66 0.90
CA ALA A 36 -11.80 0.69 0.53
C ALA A 36 -10.98 1.13 -0.69
N ALA A 37 -11.61 1.75 -1.70
CA ALA A 37 -10.92 2.27 -2.87
C ALA A 37 -10.00 3.45 -2.51
N ILE A 38 -10.46 4.35 -1.62
CA ILE A 38 -9.67 5.48 -1.13
C ILE A 38 -8.50 4.97 -0.29
N GLU A 39 -8.73 3.99 0.58
CA GLU A 39 -7.67 3.36 1.38
C GLU A 39 -6.58 2.76 0.48
N ALA A 40 -6.96 2.01 -0.55
CA ALA A 40 -6.03 1.46 -1.53
C ALA A 40 -5.24 2.56 -2.27
N ALA A 41 -5.91 3.63 -2.70
CA ALA A 41 -5.27 4.75 -3.38
C ALA A 41 -4.24 5.44 -2.49
N ILE A 42 -4.56 5.66 -1.20
CA ILE A 42 -3.64 6.26 -0.23
C ILE A 42 -2.43 5.35 0.00
N TYR A 43 -2.63 4.05 0.18
CA TYR A 43 -1.51 3.11 0.34
C TYR A 43 -0.59 3.10 -0.89
N ALA A 44 -1.15 3.03 -2.10
CA ALA A 44 -0.36 3.09 -3.33
C ALA A 44 0.44 4.39 -3.43
N LEU A 45 -0.18 5.53 -3.08
CA LEU A 45 0.48 6.83 -3.07
C LEU A 45 1.62 6.87 -2.05
N ILE A 46 1.40 6.42 -0.81
CA ILE A 46 2.44 6.39 0.23
C ILE A 46 3.62 5.51 -0.23
N VAL A 47 3.34 4.29 -0.68
CA VAL A 47 4.37 3.35 -1.14
C VAL A 47 5.19 3.96 -2.29
N TRP A 48 4.53 4.62 -3.24
CA TRP A 48 5.21 5.26 -4.36
C TRP A 48 6.03 6.50 -3.94
N ILE A 49 5.47 7.41 -3.13
CA ILE A 49 6.18 8.61 -2.63
C ILE A 49 7.43 8.20 -1.86
N ILE A 50 7.32 7.21 -0.97
CA ILE A 50 8.46 6.68 -0.21
C ILE A 50 9.48 6.02 -1.16
N GLY A 51 9.00 5.30 -2.18
CA GLY A 51 9.81 4.80 -3.29
C GLY A 51 10.65 5.89 -3.94
N VAL A 52 10.02 7.01 -4.31
CA VAL A 52 10.67 8.17 -4.93
C VAL A 52 11.68 8.80 -3.97
N LEU A 53 11.25 9.17 -2.76
CA LEU A 53 12.10 9.89 -1.79
C LEU A 53 13.35 9.10 -1.42
N PHE A 54 13.18 7.81 -1.11
CA PHE A 54 14.30 6.98 -0.69
C PHE A 54 15.16 6.46 -1.84
N SER A 55 14.71 6.56 -3.10
CA SER A 55 15.60 6.31 -4.24
C SER A 55 16.76 7.31 -4.33
N PHE A 56 16.62 8.51 -3.76
CA PHE A 56 17.69 9.51 -3.67
C PHE A 56 18.68 9.24 -2.53
N VAL A 57 18.27 8.49 -1.50
CA VAL A 57 19.05 8.25 -0.29
C VAL A 57 19.69 6.86 -0.31
N LEU A 58 18.98 5.86 -0.81
CA LEU A 58 19.41 4.47 -0.79
C LEU A 58 20.27 4.13 -2.00
N LYS A 59 21.45 3.57 -1.74
CA LYS A 59 22.35 3.09 -2.78
C LYS A 59 21.72 1.92 -3.54
N ASP A 60 21.93 1.90 -4.86
CA ASP A 60 21.47 0.85 -5.79
C ASP A 60 19.94 0.71 -5.91
N VAL A 61 19.18 1.74 -5.52
CA VAL A 61 17.72 1.81 -5.69
C VAL A 61 17.40 2.68 -6.90
N ARG A 62 16.74 2.11 -7.91
CA ARG A 62 16.27 2.86 -9.08
C ARG A 62 15.06 3.72 -8.72
N MET A 63 15.01 4.92 -9.29
CA MET A 63 13.89 5.84 -9.11
C MET A 63 12.62 5.26 -9.78
N PRO A 64 11.52 5.10 -9.03
CA PRO A 64 10.25 4.62 -9.59
C PRO A 64 9.59 5.69 -10.46
N GLY A 65 9.04 5.27 -11.60
CA GLY A 65 8.33 6.15 -12.52
C GLY A 65 6.82 6.12 -12.35
N THR A 66 6.09 6.85 -13.20
CA THR A 66 4.62 6.83 -13.28
C THR A 66 4.03 5.42 -13.49
N PRO A 67 4.65 4.52 -14.29
CA PRO A 67 4.15 3.15 -14.42
C PRO A 67 4.18 2.35 -13.11
N THR A 68 5.13 2.66 -12.22
CA THR A 68 5.24 2.03 -10.90
C THR A 68 4.12 2.47 -9.97
N LEU A 69 3.67 3.73 -10.06
CA LEU A 69 2.48 4.20 -9.35
C LEU A 69 1.22 3.47 -9.84
N ALA A 70 1.04 3.35 -11.15
CA ALA A 70 -0.13 2.68 -11.72
C ALA A 70 -0.22 1.21 -11.29
N THR A 71 0.91 0.51 -11.28
CA THR A 71 0.98 -0.90 -10.87
C THR A 71 0.83 -1.07 -9.37
N ALA A 72 1.39 -0.18 -8.55
CA ALA A 72 1.13 -0.12 -7.11
C ALA A 72 -0.36 0.12 -6.83
N LEU A 73 -1.01 1.04 -7.56
CA LEU A 73 -2.44 1.31 -7.42
C LEU A 73 -3.29 0.10 -7.77
N VAL A 74 -3.02 -0.54 -8.91
CA VAL A 74 -3.72 -1.77 -9.32
C VAL A 74 -3.54 -2.86 -8.27
N GLY A 75 -2.33 -3.07 -7.78
CA GLY A 75 -2.05 -4.04 -6.72
C GLY A 75 -2.82 -3.72 -5.42
N ALA A 76 -2.86 -2.45 -5.01
CA ALA A 76 -3.60 -2.00 -3.83
C ALA A 76 -5.11 -2.21 -3.99
N LEU A 77 -5.66 -1.91 -5.17
CA LEU A 77 -7.07 -2.11 -5.49
C LEU A 77 -7.45 -3.59 -5.50
N ILE A 78 -6.57 -4.47 -6.01
CA ILE A 78 -6.76 -5.92 -5.91
C ILE A 78 -6.78 -6.34 -4.43
N GLY A 79 -5.86 -5.83 -3.61
CA GLY A 79 -5.84 -6.10 -2.17
C GLY A 79 -7.12 -5.64 -1.46
N ALA A 80 -7.61 -4.45 -1.78
CA ALA A 80 -8.88 -3.94 -1.24
C ALA A 80 -10.10 -4.75 -1.74
N ALA A 81 -10.11 -5.16 -3.01
CA ALA A 81 -11.16 -6.00 -3.56
C ALA A 81 -11.21 -7.37 -2.84
N ILE A 82 -10.05 -7.96 -2.50
CA ILE A 82 -10.00 -9.21 -1.72
C ILE A 82 -10.66 -9.01 -0.35
N VAL A 83 -10.39 -7.90 0.34
CA VAL A 83 -10.99 -7.62 1.66
C VAL A 83 -12.51 -7.44 1.56
N VAL A 84 -12.99 -6.72 0.55
CA VAL A 84 -14.43 -6.41 0.41
C VAL A 84 -15.23 -7.60 -0.10
N PHE A 85 -14.74 -8.30 -1.13
CA PHE A 85 -15.50 -9.35 -1.82
C PHE A 85 -15.24 -10.76 -1.27
N LEU A 86 -14.11 -10.99 -0.59
CA LEU A 86 -13.80 -12.28 0.03
C LEU A 86 -13.65 -12.13 1.56
N PRO A 87 -14.73 -11.84 2.30
CA PRO A 87 -14.66 -11.70 3.76
C PRO A 87 -14.20 -13.00 4.46
N ALA A 88 -14.40 -14.17 3.83
CA ALA A 88 -13.88 -15.46 4.31
C ALA A 88 -12.34 -15.52 4.37
N PHE A 89 -11.62 -14.76 3.52
CA PHE A 89 -10.17 -14.64 3.62
C PHE A 89 -9.74 -13.89 4.88
N GLY A 90 -10.54 -12.93 5.36
CA GLY A 90 -10.27 -12.24 6.63
C GLY A 90 -10.44 -13.13 7.86
N VAL A 91 -11.24 -14.21 7.76
CA VAL A 91 -11.52 -15.14 8.85
C VAL A 91 -10.44 -16.22 8.97
N SER A 92 -9.78 -16.59 7.86
CA SER A 92 -8.68 -17.57 7.83
C SER A 92 -7.32 -16.96 8.17
N ILE A 93 -7.20 -15.63 8.13
CA ILE A 93 -6.00 -14.92 8.58
C ILE A 93 -6.04 -14.85 10.12
N PRO A 94 -4.93 -15.16 10.82
CA PRO A 94 -4.86 -15.03 12.28
C PRO A 94 -5.35 -13.65 12.72
N ARG A 95 -6.28 -13.58 13.69
CA ARG A 95 -6.86 -12.32 14.21
C ARG A 95 -5.84 -11.26 14.68
N ALA A 96 -4.57 -11.64 14.83
CA ALA A 96 -3.46 -10.75 15.10
C ALA A 96 -3.12 -9.80 13.93
N ILE A 97 -3.54 -10.12 12.70
CA ILE A 97 -3.26 -9.30 11.51
C ILE A 97 -4.50 -8.50 11.16
N ASN A 98 -4.39 -7.17 11.26
CA ASN A 98 -5.47 -6.28 10.83
C ASN A 98 -5.68 -6.43 9.30
N PRO A 99 -6.89 -6.78 8.82
CA PRO A 99 -7.20 -6.94 7.40
C PRO A 99 -6.88 -5.71 6.54
N GLN A 100 -6.80 -4.52 7.15
CA GLN A 100 -6.42 -3.26 6.49
C GLN A 100 -4.98 -3.24 5.94
N PHE A 101 -4.15 -4.23 6.26
CA PHE A 101 -2.81 -4.37 5.67
C PHE A 101 -2.77 -5.16 4.36
N ILE A 102 -3.88 -5.79 3.95
CA ILE A 102 -3.95 -6.52 2.68
C ILE A 102 -3.85 -5.56 1.47
N PRO A 103 -4.53 -4.39 1.45
CA PRO A 103 -4.31 -3.37 0.42
C PRO A 103 -2.85 -2.86 0.39
N LEU A 104 -2.21 -2.72 1.56
CA LEU A 104 -0.80 -2.33 1.64
C LEU A 104 0.13 -3.39 1.02
N ALA A 105 -0.10 -4.66 1.33
CA ALA A 105 0.65 -5.76 0.73
C ALA A 105 0.47 -5.77 -0.80
N GLY A 106 -0.76 -5.56 -1.28
CA GLY A 106 -1.06 -5.38 -2.70
C GLY A 106 -0.31 -4.20 -3.32
N ALA A 107 -0.28 -3.05 -2.65
CA ALA A 107 0.42 -1.85 -3.09
C ALA A 107 1.93 -2.08 -3.24
N ILE A 108 2.54 -2.72 -2.24
CA ILE A 108 3.96 -3.08 -2.25
C ILE A 108 4.22 -4.06 -3.38
N LEU A 109 3.47 -5.16 -3.51
CA LEU A 109 3.65 -6.14 -4.58
C LEU A 109 3.52 -5.50 -5.98
N GLY A 110 2.54 -4.63 -6.18
CA GLY A 110 2.38 -3.87 -7.41
C GLY A 110 3.59 -2.98 -7.71
N TYR A 111 4.12 -2.29 -6.69
CA TYR A 111 5.36 -1.53 -6.78
C TYR A 111 6.57 -2.41 -7.14
N LEU A 112 6.69 -3.60 -6.54
CA LEU A 112 7.81 -4.53 -6.80
C LEU A 112 7.74 -5.18 -8.18
N ALA A 113 6.55 -5.31 -8.78
CA ALA A 113 6.35 -6.01 -10.05
C ALA A 113 6.81 -5.21 -11.29
N ARG A 114 6.87 -3.88 -11.20
CA ARG A 114 7.19 -3.00 -12.34
C ARG A 114 8.47 -2.19 -12.20
N ARG A 115 9.16 -2.31 -11.07
CA ARG A 115 10.50 -1.74 -10.86
C ARG A 115 11.56 -2.61 -11.55
#